data_AF-A0A941FJ62-F1
#
_entry.id   AF-A0A941FJ62-F1
#
_cell.length_a   1.000
_cell.length_b   1.000
_cell.length_c   1.000
_cell.angle_alpha   90.00
_cell.angle_beta   90.00
_cell.angle_gamma   90.00
#
_symmetry.space_group_name_H-M   'P 1'
#
loop_
_entity.id
_entity.type
_entity.pdbx_description
1 polymer ?
#
loop_
_entity_poly.entity_id
_entity_poly.type
_entity_poly.pdbx_seq_one_letter_code
_entity_poly.pdbx_strand_id
1 'polypeptide(L)' 'MEGWLNSKGHRDAMLNEEFTGLGVGVYKNYYTQNFIKR' A
#
# COMPACT_ATOMS: atom_id res chain seq x y z
N MET A 1 7.44 4.68 2.73
CA MET A 1 7.21 3.56 3.66
C MET A 1 6.81 4.06 5.03
N GLU A 2 7.69 4.77 5.77
CA GLU A 2 7.39 5.30 7.11
C GLU A 2 6.09 6.13 7.19
N GLY A 3 5.83 7.02 6.21
CA GLY A 3 4.59 7.80 6.21
C GLY A 3 3.31 6.97 6.10
N TRP A 4 3.33 5.85 5.37
CA TRP A 4 2.18 4.95 5.25
C TRP A 4 1.99 4.10 6.50
N LEU A 5 3.07 3.55 7.08
CA LEU A 5 2.98 2.77 8.32
C LEU A 5 2.52 3.59 9.53
N ASN A 6 2.78 4.90 9.52
CA ASN A 6 2.35 5.81 10.59
C ASN A 6 0.92 6.35 10.41
N SER A 7 0.24 6.02 9.31
CA SER A 7 -1.16 6.39 9.08
C SER A 7 -2.04 5.16 9.19
N LYS A 8 -3.04 5.18 10.09
CA LYS A 8 -3.88 4.01 10.39
C LYS A 8 -4.47 3.35 9.14
N GLY A 9 -5.14 4.11 8.27
CA GLY A 9 -5.80 3.54 7.09
C GLY A 9 -4.82 2.91 6.10
N HIS A 10 -3.66 3.54 5.90
CA HIS A 10 -2.61 3.00 5.04
C HIS A 10 -1.97 1.75 5.66
N ARG A 11 -1.68 1.77 6.97
CA ARG A 11 -1.14 0.62 7.69
C ARG A 11 -2.09 -0.57 7.68
N ASP A 12 -3.38 -0.33 7.89
CA ASP A 12 -4.41 -1.38 7.86
C ASP A 12 -4.44 -2.04 6.48
N ALA A 13 -4.34 -1.27 5.39
CA ALA A 13 -4.24 -1.82 4.04
C ALA A 13 -2.94 -2.60 3.79
N MET A 14 -1.79 -2.08 4.26
CA MET A 14 -0.48 -2.71 4.10
C MET A 14 -0.32 -4.04 4.87
N LEU A 15 -1.03 -4.20 5.99
CA LEU A 15 -0.95 -5.38 6.86
C LEU A 15 -2.16 -6.31 6.72
N ASN A 16 -3.05 -6.07 5.75
CA ASN A 16 -4.21 -6.91 5.53
C ASN A 16 -3.81 -8.21 4.82
N GLU A 17 -3.95 -9.33 5.52
CA GLU A 17 -3.63 -10.68 5.04
C GLU A 17 -4.52 -11.17 3.89
N GLU A 18 -5.66 -10.51 3.61
CA GLU A 18 -6.54 -10.87 2.51
C GLU A 18 -5.99 -10.47 1.14
N PHE A 19 -5.06 -9.52 1.07
CA PHE A 19 -4.48 -9.11 -0.20
C PHE A 19 -3.40 -10.10 -0.64
N THR A 20 -3.51 -10.55 -1.88
CA THR A 20 -2.62 -11.55 -2.48
C THR A 20 -1.71 -10.97 -3.55
N GLY A 21 -1.93 -9.71 -3.96
CA GLY A 21 -1.08 -9.02 -4.90
C GLY A 21 -0.86 -7.56 -4.52
N LEU A 22 0.31 -7.06 -4.93
CA LEU A 22 0.73 -5.67 -4.77
C LEU A 22 1.26 -5.14 -6.09
N GLY A 23 0.66 -4.06 -6.58
CA GLY A 23 1.19 -3.23 -7.65
C GLY A 23 1.79 -1.95 -7.08
N VAL A 24 2.99 -1.58 -7.53
CA VAL A 24 3.67 -0.33 -7.14
C VAL A 24 3.93 0.52 -8.36
N GLY A 25 3.61 1.81 -8.27
CA GLY A 25 3.86 2.80 -9.31
C GLY A 25 4.50 4.05 -8.75
N VAL A 26 5.41 4.65 -9.51
CA VAL A 26 6.10 5.89 -9.15
C VAL A 26 6.11 6.83 -10.35
N TYR A 27 5.77 8.10 -10.12
CA TYR A 27 5.95 9.17 -11.09
C TYR A 27 6.44 10.44 -10.39
N LYS A 28 7.67 10.86 -10.70
CA LYS A 28 8.37 11.94 -9.97
C LYS A 28 8.35 11.67 -8.45
N ASN A 29 7.68 12.53 -7.70
CA ASN A 29 7.58 12.46 -6.24
C ASN A 29 6.27 11.79 -5.76
N TYR A 30 5.50 11.19 -6.67
CA TYR A 30 4.23 10.53 -6.36
C TYR A 30 4.42 9.02 -6.37
N TYR A 31 3.94 8.38 -5.31
CA TYR A 31 4.06 6.95 -5.08
C TYR A 31 2.67 6.36 -4.84
N THR A 32 2.38 5.23 -5.47
CA THR A 32 1.08 4.54 -5.36
C THR A 32 1.29 3.06 -5.10
N GLN A 33 0.51 2.50 -4.18
CA GLN A 33 0.42 1.08 -3.91
C GLN A 33 -1.03 0.63 -4.12
N ASN A 34 -1.23 -0.34 -5.02
CA ASN A 34 -2.52 -0.96 -5.28
C ASN A 34 -2.50 -2.38 -4.73
N PHE A 35 -3.34 -2.64 -3.74
CA PHE A 35 -3.51 -3.97 -3.15
C PHE A 35 -4.70 -4.67 -3.81
N ILE A 36 -4.52 -5.94 -4.18
CA ILE A 36 -5.55 -6.74 -4.83
C ILE A 36 -5.76 -8.06 -4.08
N LYS A 37 -7.01 -8.51 -4.02
CA LYS A 37 -7.40 -9.85 -3.59
C LYS A 37 -7.75 -10.67 -4.84
N ARG A 38 -7.41 -11.95 -4.82
CA ARG A 38 -7.74 -12.92 -5.88
C ARG A 38 -8.63 -14.00 -5.30
#